data_AF-A0A0A1VD04-F1
#
_entry.id   AF-A0A0A1VD04-F1
#
_cell.length_a   1.000
_cell.length_b   1.000
_cell.length_c   1.000
_cell.angle_alpha   90.00
_cell.angle_beta   90.00
_cell.angle_gamma   90.00
#
_symmetry.space_group_name_H-M   'P 1'
#
loop_
_entity.id
_entity.type
_entity.pdbx_description
1 polymer ?
#
loop_
_entity_poly.entity_id
_entity_poly.type
_entity_poly.pdbx_seq_one_letter_code
_entity_poly.pdbx_strand_id
1 'polypeptide(L)'
;MSFIGNYAGSRGGALAVAANGGGIGSPEITHSLFTANQTGGAGSALAFRADQDMGVSGQFHPRIAHSTFDGNTAPGGGAVFAEAIPSQANGSVEVAYSTLVGNTSNPAFGSIFHGTVTATFSHSILWGDGVTDRLIWAGGGPLGPLAGNVVQGGCTMVSGACDAATIETADPQPGPLQDNRGPTWTRVPTGASALRKFTCGPGLTDQRGAARPTGGDACDTGAVQTMDAAPAVPPRVSTTGNEVGQITVGWDAPPGAVDYEVVDVTGGAPVPVCRTAGRECVLPGLGAGETRHLEVRVFNEHGASAPVAVSGTSASASGPAQPAAVPTLSPWALALLVLGVFALQRFSNKRKQL
;
A
#
# COMPACT_ATOMS: atom_id res chain seq x y z
N MET A 1 4.60 6.15 1.30
CA MET A 1 5.15 7.18 2.24
C MET A 1 4.59 8.54 1.88
N SER A 2 4.59 9.53 2.79
CA SER A 2 4.04 10.86 2.49
C SER A 2 5.08 11.97 2.74
N PHE A 3 5.27 12.83 1.74
CA PHE A 3 6.18 13.96 1.75
C PHE A 3 5.39 15.24 1.46
N ILE A 4 5.20 16.06 2.48
CA ILE A 4 4.24 17.16 2.48
C ILE A 4 4.97 18.47 2.81
N GLY A 5 4.91 19.46 1.93
CA GLY A 5 5.37 20.82 2.21
C GLY A 5 6.88 20.96 2.42
N ASN A 6 7.69 20.05 1.90
CA ASN A 6 9.14 20.12 2.05
C ASN A 6 9.74 21.19 1.12
N TYR A 7 10.84 21.82 1.55
CA TYR A 7 11.53 22.84 0.78
C TYR A 7 13.04 22.59 0.73
N ALA A 8 13.64 22.72 -0.45
CA ALA A 8 15.10 22.74 -0.59
C ALA A 8 15.57 23.89 -1.50
N GLY A 9 16.66 24.55 -1.11
CA GLY A 9 17.20 25.68 -1.88
C GLY A 9 17.78 25.31 -3.25
N SER A 10 18.13 24.04 -3.48
CA SER A 10 18.78 23.58 -4.72
C SER A 10 17.96 22.51 -5.45
N ARG A 11 17.96 21.26 -5.00
CA ARG A 11 17.26 20.15 -5.68
C ARG A 11 16.55 19.22 -4.69
N GLY A 12 15.50 18.55 -5.15
CA GLY A 12 14.80 17.50 -4.41
C GLY A 12 14.15 18.01 -3.15
N GLY A 13 13.04 18.75 -3.30
CA GLY A 13 12.34 19.34 -2.15
C GLY A 13 11.90 18.27 -1.16
N ALA A 14 11.39 17.13 -1.64
CA ALA A 14 11.14 15.95 -0.81
C ALA A 14 12.28 14.94 -0.81
N LEU A 15 12.78 14.55 -1.99
CA LEU A 15 13.87 13.58 -2.11
C LEU A 15 14.84 13.96 -3.24
N ALA A 16 16.13 13.95 -2.92
CA ALA A 16 17.22 14.09 -3.87
C ALA A 16 18.11 12.84 -3.84
N VAL A 17 18.43 12.32 -5.02
CA VAL A 17 19.36 11.22 -5.24
C VAL A 17 20.49 11.73 -6.14
N ALA A 18 21.70 11.76 -5.60
CA ALA A 18 22.91 12.15 -6.32
C ALA A 18 23.85 10.95 -6.45
N ALA A 19 24.03 10.49 -7.68
CA ALA A 19 24.92 9.39 -8.06
C ALA A 19 26.17 9.96 -8.75
N ASN A 20 27.13 10.45 -7.97
CA ASN A 20 28.33 11.10 -8.50
C ASN A 20 29.50 10.11 -8.54
N GLY A 21 30.41 10.26 -9.52
CA GLY A 21 31.71 9.59 -9.49
C GLY A 21 31.66 8.06 -9.46
N GLY A 22 30.76 7.46 -10.23
CA GLY A 22 30.54 6.01 -10.23
C GLY A 22 29.55 5.52 -9.16
N GLY A 23 28.93 6.42 -8.40
CA GLY A 23 27.83 6.09 -7.49
C GLY A 23 26.60 5.53 -8.22
N ILE A 24 25.76 4.81 -7.48
CA ILE A 24 24.51 4.22 -7.98
C ILE A 24 23.36 4.68 -7.09
N GLY A 25 22.29 5.19 -7.69
CA GLY A 25 21.11 5.67 -6.99
C GLY A 25 19.81 5.28 -7.69
N SER A 26 19.33 4.07 -7.47
CA SER A 26 18.16 3.51 -8.17
C SER A 26 17.05 3.09 -7.19
N PRO A 27 16.40 4.03 -6.47
CA PRO A 27 15.36 3.68 -5.52
C PRO A 27 14.08 3.19 -6.21
N GLU A 28 13.37 2.28 -5.53
CA GLU A 28 11.97 1.99 -5.84
C GLU A 28 11.08 2.88 -4.96
N ILE A 29 10.30 3.74 -5.60
CA ILE A 29 9.37 4.66 -4.96
C ILE A 29 7.98 4.20 -5.36
N THR A 30 7.31 3.51 -4.45
CA THR A 30 5.96 3.02 -4.68
C THR A 30 5.00 3.55 -3.63
N HIS A 31 3.72 3.70 -3.98
CA HIS A 31 2.64 4.00 -3.03
C HIS A 31 2.99 5.20 -2.15
N SER A 32 3.36 6.31 -2.80
CA SER A 32 3.86 7.50 -2.13
C SER A 32 3.12 8.76 -2.56
N LEU A 33 2.96 9.68 -1.60
CA LEU A 33 2.35 10.98 -1.80
C LEU A 33 3.43 12.06 -1.71
N PHE A 34 3.52 12.89 -2.73
CA PHE A 34 4.33 14.10 -2.76
C PHE A 34 3.42 15.29 -2.99
N THR A 35 3.20 16.11 -1.97
CA THR A 35 2.31 17.26 -2.10
C THR A 35 2.91 18.55 -1.56
N ALA A 36 2.66 19.64 -2.29
CA ALA A 36 3.11 20.99 -1.94
C ALA A 36 4.62 21.13 -1.68
N ASN A 37 5.45 20.24 -2.25
CA ASN A 37 6.90 20.34 -2.12
C ASN A 37 7.44 21.41 -3.06
N GLN A 38 8.51 22.09 -2.64
CA GLN A 38 9.05 23.26 -3.32
C GLN A 38 10.56 23.22 -3.41
N THR A 39 11.14 23.75 -4.49
CA THR A 39 12.59 24.00 -4.57
C THR A 39 12.94 25.33 -5.19
N GLY A 40 14.10 25.87 -4.79
CA GLY A 40 14.72 27.02 -5.45
C GLY A 40 15.41 26.68 -6.77
N GLY A 41 15.60 25.39 -7.09
CA GLY A 41 16.23 24.91 -8.33
C GLY A 41 15.37 23.89 -9.07
N ALA A 42 15.66 22.60 -8.92
CA ALA A 42 15.02 21.58 -9.77
C ALA A 42 14.51 20.35 -9.00
N GLY A 43 13.42 19.74 -9.48
CA GLY A 43 12.80 18.55 -8.91
C GLY A 43 12.20 18.81 -7.53
N SER A 44 11.02 19.41 -7.45
CA SER A 44 10.43 19.74 -6.13
C SER A 44 10.01 18.51 -5.34
N ALA A 45 9.43 17.50 -5.97
CA ALA A 45 9.19 16.25 -5.28
C ALA A 45 10.44 15.37 -5.35
N LEU A 46 10.86 15.01 -6.56
CA LEU A 46 11.96 14.08 -6.78
C LEU A 46 13.02 14.67 -7.70
N ALA A 47 14.28 14.59 -7.28
CA ALA A 47 15.42 14.95 -8.12
C ALA A 47 16.43 13.79 -8.19
N PHE A 48 16.69 13.31 -9.40
CA PHE A 48 17.72 12.33 -9.70
C PHE A 48 18.81 13.00 -10.52
N ARG A 49 20.04 12.92 -10.04
CA ARG A 49 21.20 13.45 -10.74
C ARG A 49 22.33 12.43 -10.72
N ALA A 50 22.95 12.22 -11.86
CA ALA A 50 24.25 11.57 -11.94
C ALA A 50 25.26 12.53 -12.54
N ASP A 51 26.44 12.61 -11.92
CA ASP A 51 27.56 13.38 -12.44
C ASP A 51 28.78 12.50 -12.65
N GLN A 52 29.57 12.84 -13.66
CA GLN A 52 30.91 12.31 -13.82
C GLN A 52 31.87 12.98 -12.86
N ASP A 53 32.64 12.17 -12.14
CA ASP A 53 33.78 12.61 -11.35
C ASP A 53 35.01 11.78 -11.72
N MET A 54 36.14 12.45 -11.93
CA MET A 54 37.42 11.83 -12.30
C MET A 54 37.32 10.82 -13.47
N GLY A 55 36.47 11.09 -14.46
CA GLY A 55 36.29 10.21 -15.62
C GLY A 55 35.24 9.11 -15.44
N VAL A 56 34.66 8.93 -14.24
CA VAL A 56 33.70 7.88 -13.93
C VAL A 56 32.30 8.46 -13.76
N SER A 57 31.38 8.04 -14.62
CA SER A 57 29.97 8.45 -14.55
C SER A 57 29.21 7.63 -13.52
N GLY A 58 28.43 8.29 -12.66
CA GLY A 58 27.44 7.59 -11.84
C GLY A 58 26.19 7.20 -12.64
N GLN A 59 25.29 6.47 -11.98
CA GLN A 59 24.14 5.83 -12.61
C GLN A 59 22.88 5.89 -11.74
N PHE A 60 21.72 5.97 -12.37
CA PHE A 60 20.43 5.87 -11.69
C PHE A 60 19.35 5.26 -12.59
N HIS A 61 18.52 4.40 -12.01
CA HIS A 61 17.38 3.78 -12.68
C HIS A 61 16.20 3.66 -11.70
N PRO A 62 15.71 4.79 -11.12
CA PRO A 62 14.57 4.78 -10.22
C PRO A 62 13.32 4.29 -10.93
N ARG A 63 12.52 3.57 -10.15
CA ARG A 63 11.17 3.19 -10.53
C ARG A 63 10.18 3.91 -9.62
N ILE A 64 9.34 4.75 -10.22
CA ILE A 64 8.28 5.48 -9.53
C ILE A 64 6.96 4.85 -9.93
N ALA A 65 6.26 4.27 -8.97
CA ALA A 65 5.02 3.54 -9.24
C ALA A 65 3.92 3.90 -8.25
N HIS A 66 2.66 3.84 -8.68
CA HIS A 66 1.50 3.91 -7.77
C HIS A 66 1.50 5.14 -6.85
N SER A 67 2.04 6.26 -7.34
CA SER A 67 2.34 7.44 -6.51
C SER A 67 1.53 8.66 -6.97
N THR A 68 1.29 9.58 -6.04
CA THR A 68 0.54 10.82 -6.29
C THR A 68 1.44 12.03 -6.10
N PHE A 69 1.54 12.88 -7.12
CA PHE A 69 2.24 14.15 -7.12
C PHE A 69 1.23 15.28 -7.25
N ASP A 70 1.06 16.05 -6.18
CA ASP A 70 0.00 17.05 -6.08
C ASP A 70 0.54 18.43 -5.71
N GLY A 71 0.46 19.38 -6.64
CA GLY A 71 0.78 20.78 -6.32
C GLY A 71 2.25 21.06 -6.00
N ASN A 72 3.20 20.26 -6.53
CA ASN A 72 4.63 20.50 -6.31
C ASN A 72 5.14 21.60 -7.24
N THR A 73 6.06 22.46 -6.77
CA THR A 73 6.53 23.64 -7.52
C THR A 73 8.05 23.76 -7.53
N ALA A 74 8.65 23.75 -8.72
CA ALA A 74 10.08 23.97 -8.91
C ALA A 74 10.36 24.77 -10.19
N PRO A 75 11.48 25.51 -10.27
CA PRO A 75 11.88 26.12 -11.52
C PRO A 75 12.05 25.14 -12.69
N GLY A 76 12.44 23.88 -12.40
CA GLY A 76 12.38 22.80 -13.38
C GLY A 76 12.04 21.43 -12.83
N GLY A 77 11.25 20.64 -13.56
CA GLY A 77 10.73 19.36 -13.07
C GLY A 77 9.82 19.56 -11.86
N GLY A 78 8.64 20.17 -12.08
CA GLY A 78 7.70 20.52 -11.01
C GLY A 78 7.33 19.32 -10.11
N ALA A 79 7.28 18.12 -10.65
CA ALA A 79 7.21 16.88 -9.89
C ALA A 79 8.57 16.16 -9.89
N VAL A 80 9.03 15.77 -11.07
CA VAL A 80 10.21 14.91 -11.22
C VAL A 80 11.26 15.58 -12.08
N PHE A 81 12.50 15.55 -11.60
CA PHE A 81 13.67 15.97 -12.36
C PHE A 81 14.65 14.81 -12.43
N ALA A 82 15.12 14.48 -13.64
CA ALA A 82 16.12 13.44 -13.86
C ALA A 82 17.16 13.91 -14.87
N GLU A 83 18.44 13.90 -14.53
CA GLU A 83 19.51 14.40 -15.40
C GLU A 83 20.84 13.67 -15.13
N ALA A 84 21.58 13.38 -16.20
CA ALA A 84 22.91 12.79 -16.07
C ALA A 84 23.93 13.63 -16.87
N ILE A 85 25.03 14.06 -16.23
CA ILE A 85 26.03 14.96 -16.82
C ILE A 85 27.44 14.32 -16.75
N PRO A 86 28.22 14.32 -17.85
CA PRO A 86 27.87 14.77 -19.20
C PRO A 86 26.84 13.83 -19.86
N SER A 87 26.32 14.21 -21.02
CA SER A 87 25.19 13.59 -21.74
C SER A 87 25.35 12.10 -22.11
N GLN A 88 26.45 11.46 -21.74
CA GLN A 88 26.75 10.04 -21.94
C GLN A 88 26.52 9.17 -20.70
N ALA A 89 26.05 9.73 -19.58
CA ALA A 89 25.85 8.98 -18.35
C ALA A 89 24.62 8.04 -18.43
N ASN A 90 24.79 6.83 -17.88
CA ASN A 90 23.80 5.76 -17.88
C ASN A 90 22.70 6.05 -16.85
N GLY A 91 21.57 6.59 -17.31
CA GLY A 91 20.42 6.80 -16.45
C GLY A 91 19.09 6.62 -17.18
N SER A 92 18.07 6.25 -16.41
CA SER A 92 16.69 6.22 -16.88
C SER A 92 15.74 6.64 -15.77
N VAL A 93 14.49 6.95 -16.10
CA VAL A 93 13.41 7.12 -15.12
C VAL A 93 12.15 6.43 -15.63
N GLU A 94 11.57 5.56 -14.80
CA GLU A 94 10.28 4.93 -15.07
C GLU A 94 9.22 5.55 -14.17
N VAL A 95 8.11 6.00 -14.77
CA VAL A 95 6.91 6.42 -14.05
C VAL A 95 5.73 5.56 -14.49
N ALA A 96 5.15 4.82 -13.55
CA ALA A 96 4.06 3.88 -13.82
C ALA A 96 2.89 4.09 -12.85
N TYR A 97 1.65 3.93 -13.33
CA TYR A 97 0.45 3.94 -12.48
C TYR A 97 0.38 5.12 -11.50
N SER A 98 0.86 6.30 -11.91
CA SER A 98 1.02 7.45 -11.02
C SER A 98 0.20 8.64 -11.51
N THR A 99 -0.28 9.44 -10.57
CA THR A 99 -1.08 10.64 -10.85
C THR A 99 -0.29 11.89 -10.54
N LEU A 100 -0.09 12.75 -11.54
CA LEU A 100 0.57 14.04 -11.45
C LEU A 100 -0.44 15.13 -11.78
N VAL A 101 -0.80 15.92 -10.76
CA VAL A 101 -1.78 16.99 -10.89
C VAL A 101 -1.33 18.27 -10.20
N GLY A 102 -1.52 19.41 -10.86
CA GLY A 102 -1.27 20.73 -10.28
C GLY A 102 0.22 21.07 -10.07
N ASN A 103 1.14 20.26 -10.58
CA ASN A 103 2.56 20.51 -10.45
C ASN A 103 2.98 21.65 -11.38
N THR A 104 3.78 22.58 -10.87
CA THR A 104 4.10 23.84 -11.55
C THR A 104 5.59 23.93 -11.84
N SER A 105 5.94 24.38 -13.06
CA SER A 105 7.33 24.68 -13.43
C SER A 105 7.49 26.03 -14.11
N ASN A 106 8.43 26.87 -13.64
CA ASN A 106 8.70 28.21 -14.16
C ASN A 106 10.19 28.58 -13.97
N PRO A 107 11.01 28.76 -15.03
CA PRO A 107 10.58 29.26 -16.34
C PRO A 107 10.06 28.27 -17.39
N ALA A 108 10.54 27.02 -17.54
CA ALA A 108 9.97 26.08 -18.53
C ALA A 108 10.72 24.71 -18.58
N PHE A 109 10.60 23.84 -17.58
CA PHE A 109 11.16 22.48 -17.70
C PHE A 109 10.17 21.37 -17.40
N GLY A 110 8.88 21.69 -17.56
CA GLY A 110 7.78 20.75 -17.37
C GLY A 110 7.55 20.27 -15.94
N SER A 111 6.43 19.58 -15.79
CA SER A 111 6.10 18.83 -14.59
C SER A 111 7.10 17.69 -14.41
N ILE A 112 7.54 17.11 -15.52
CA ILE A 112 8.65 16.18 -15.56
C ILE A 112 9.73 16.69 -16.50
N PHE A 113 10.93 16.84 -15.96
CA PHE A 113 12.14 17.05 -16.73
C PHE A 113 12.96 15.76 -16.79
N HIS A 114 13.27 15.31 -17.98
CA HIS A 114 14.32 14.31 -18.20
C HIS A 114 15.37 14.92 -19.14
N GLY A 115 16.61 15.03 -18.68
CA GLY A 115 17.70 15.64 -19.44
C GLY A 115 18.12 14.76 -20.61
N THR A 116 19.26 14.10 -20.46
CA THR A 116 19.86 13.18 -21.45
C THR A 116 19.52 11.71 -21.18
N VAL A 117 18.70 11.45 -20.16
CA VAL A 117 18.32 10.11 -19.73
C VAL A 117 17.03 9.65 -20.40
N THR A 118 16.89 8.33 -20.51
CA THR A 118 15.66 7.70 -21.03
C THR A 118 14.53 7.86 -20.04
N ALA A 119 13.37 8.35 -20.49
CA ALA A 119 12.15 8.35 -19.67
C ALA A 119 11.11 7.40 -20.24
N THR A 120 10.45 6.62 -19.39
CA THR A 120 9.35 5.73 -19.76
C THR A 120 8.13 5.99 -18.88
N PHE A 121 6.96 5.98 -19.52
CA PHE A 121 5.68 6.24 -18.86
C PHE A 121 4.70 5.14 -19.20
N SER A 122 4.00 4.63 -18.19
CA SER A 122 2.91 3.69 -18.43
C SER A 122 1.75 3.96 -17.48
N HIS A 123 0.53 3.93 -18.02
CA HIS A 123 -0.70 3.99 -17.22
C HIS A 123 -0.70 5.13 -16.19
N SER A 124 -0.20 6.31 -16.55
CA SER A 124 -0.10 7.46 -15.63
C SER A 124 -0.99 8.61 -16.10
N ILE A 125 -1.32 9.51 -15.17
CA ILE A 125 -2.12 10.72 -15.43
C ILE A 125 -1.22 11.93 -15.23
N LEU A 126 -1.12 12.79 -16.25
CA LEU A 126 -0.46 14.09 -16.18
C LEU A 126 -1.47 15.15 -16.60
N TRP A 127 -2.05 15.86 -15.62
CA TRP A 127 -3.18 16.74 -15.86
C TRP A 127 -3.26 17.95 -14.92
N GLY A 128 -3.62 19.12 -15.44
CA GLY A 128 -3.77 20.34 -14.65
C GLY A 128 -2.44 20.89 -14.12
N ASP A 129 -1.31 20.46 -14.67
CA ASP A 129 0.01 20.94 -14.29
C ASP A 129 0.28 22.33 -14.91
N GLY A 130 0.79 23.26 -14.09
CA GLY A 130 1.10 24.64 -14.46
C GLY A 130 2.46 24.75 -15.14
N VAL A 131 2.54 24.37 -16.41
CA VAL A 131 3.78 24.45 -17.22
C VAL A 131 3.62 25.45 -18.36
N THR A 132 4.72 26.09 -18.74
CA THR A 132 4.74 27.14 -19.77
C THR A 132 4.95 26.63 -21.20
N ASP A 133 5.49 25.42 -21.37
CA ASP A 133 5.79 24.86 -22.70
C ASP A 133 5.36 23.38 -22.80
N ARG A 134 6.09 22.45 -22.15
CA ARG A 134 5.76 21.01 -22.21
C ARG A 134 5.58 20.41 -20.83
N LEU A 135 4.66 19.44 -20.69
CA LEU A 135 4.45 18.67 -19.47
C LEU A 135 5.61 17.71 -19.20
N ILE A 136 5.99 16.98 -20.25
CA ILE A 136 7.16 16.10 -20.26
C ILE A 136 8.22 16.76 -21.13
N TRP A 137 9.26 17.28 -20.48
CA TRP A 137 10.34 17.99 -21.13
C TRP A 137 11.59 17.11 -21.25
N ALA A 138 12.11 17.00 -22.48
CA ALA A 138 13.35 16.30 -22.79
C ALA A 138 14.50 17.29 -23.00
N GLY A 139 15.62 17.13 -22.31
CA GLY A 139 16.88 17.83 -22.53
C GLY A 139 17.78 17.15 -23.58
N GLY A 140 17.23 16.27 -24.40
CA GLY A 140 17.94 15.50 -25.44
C GLY A 140 17.91 13.98 -25.26
N GLY A 141 17.39 13.48 -24.13
CA GLY A 141 17.20 12.05 -23.86
C GLY A 141 15.99 11.47 -24.59
N PRO A 142 15.98 10.15 -24.85
CA PRO A 142 14.87 9.51 -25.52
C PRO A 142 13.65 9.39 -24.59
N LEU A 143 12.47 9.48 -25.19
CA LEU A 143 11.20 9.20 -24.53
C LEU A 143 10.63 7.91 -25.09
N GLY A 144 10.26 6.98 -24.20
CA GLY A 144 9.58 5.74 -24.57
C GLY A 144 8.14 5.98 -25.05
N PRO A 145 7.47 4.93 -25.56
CA PRO A 145 6.06 5.02 -25.94
C PRO A 145 5.19 5.49 -24.77
N LEU A 146 4.19 6.31 -25.07
CA LEU A 146 3.28 6.88 -24.08
C LEU A 146 1.91 6.18 -24.07
N ALA A 147 1.83 4.99 -24.66
CA ALA A 147 0.60 4.21 -24.67
C ALA A 147 0.07 3.96 -23.26
N GLY A 148 -1.24 4.15 -23.06
CA GLY A 148 -1.88 3.94 -21.77
C GLY A 148 -1.81 5.13 -20.81
N ASN A 149 -1.16 6.24 -21.18
CA ASN A 149 -1.13 7.44 -20.36
C ASN A 149 -2.24 8.43 -20.74
N VAL A 150 -2.69 9.20 -19.75
CA VAL A 150 -3.54 10.38 -19.93
C VAL A 150 -2.66 11.61 -19.81
N VAL A 151 -2.55 12.40 -20.90
CA VAL A 151 -1.66 13.57 -20.95
C VAL A 151 -2.44 14.76 -21.47
N GLN A 152 -2.55 15.81 -20.65
CA GLN A 152 -3.21 17.05 -21.08
C GLN A 152 -2.54 17.63 -22.33
N GLY A 153 -3.33 17.92 -23.37
CA GLY A 153 -2.83 18.41 -24.66
C GLY A 153 -2.11 17.35 -25.52
N GLY A 154 -2.01 16.10 -25.05
CA GLY A 154 -1.41 14.99 -25.79
C GLY A 154 0.02 15.27 -26.26
N CYS A 155 0.35 14.85 -27.49
CA CYS A 155 1.69 14.98 -28.04
C CYS A 155 2.20 16.42 -28.20
N THR A 156 1.34 17.43 -28.17
CA THR A 156 1.79 18.83 -28.23
C THR A 156 2.59 19.20 -26.97
N MET A 157 2.21 18.64 -25.83
CA MET A 157 2.77 18.91 -24.51
C MET A 157 3.94 17.97 -24.14
N VAL A 158 4.53 17.26 -25.10
CA VAL A 158 5.58 16.27 -24.82
C VAL A 158 6.76 16.40 -25.78
N SER A 159 7.98 16.44 -25.22
CA SER A 159 9.23 16.40 -25.98
C SER A 159 9.59 15.01 -26.45
N GLY A 160 9.83 14.86 -27.76
CA GLY A 160 10.29 13.62 -28.38
C GLY A 160 9.25 12.97 -29.30
N ALA A 161 9.50 11.72 -29.67
CA ALA A 161 8.57 10.93 -30.47
C ALA A 161 7.30 10.65 -29.66
N CYS A 162 6.15 10.87 -30.28
CA CYS A 162 4.86 10.72 -29.64
C CYS A 162 3.81 10.26 -30.65
N ASP A 163 3.08 9.21 -30.31
CA ASP A 163 1.97 8.70 -31.12
C ASP A 163 0.63 9.10 -30.49
N ALA A 164 -0.03 10.09 -31.10
CA ALA A 164 -1.31 10.61 -30.65
C ALA A 164 -2.44 9.57 -30.68
N ALA A 165 -2.29 8.45 -31.42
CA ALA A 165 -3.28 7.38 -31.44
C ALA A 165 -3.30 6.54 -30.14
N THR A 166 -2.25 6.64 -29.32
CA THR A 166 -2.05 5.77 -28.14
C THR A 166 -2.19 6.50 -26.80
N ILE A 167 -2.32 7.82 -26.83
CA ILE A 167 -2.44 8.67 -25.63
C ILE A 167 -3.88 9.14 -25.49
N GLU A 168 -4.35 9.18 -24.25
CA GLU A 168 -5.65 9.77 -23.93
C GLU A 168 -5.52 11.25 -23.59
N THR A 169 -6.46 12.04 -24.11
CA THR A 169 -6.46 13.51 -24.00
C THR A 169 -7.76 14.07 -23.45
N ALA A 170 -8.79 13.23 -23.29
CA ALA A 170 -9.98 13.62 -22.55
C ALA A 170 -9.64 13.86 -21.08
N ASP A 171 -10.29 14.86 -20.51
CA ASP A 171 -10.10 15.26 -19.12
C ASP A 171 -10.42 14.07 -18.20
N PRO A 172 -9.45 13.58 -17.41
CA PRO A 172 -9.68 12.49 -16.47
C PRO A 172 -10.53 12.94 -15.25
N GLN A 173 -10.87 14.23 -15.14
CA GLN A 173 -11.64 14.81 -14.03
C GLN A 173 -11.10 14.35 -12.67
N PRO A 174 -9.81 14.63 -12.36
CA PRO A 174 -9.21 14.14 -11.14
C PRO A 174 -9.95 14.73 -9.93
N GLY A 175 -10.47 13.86 -9.06
CA GLY A 175 -11.15 14.26 -7.85
C GLY A 175 -10.23 14.96 -6.83
N PRO A 176 -10.78 15.35 -5.68
CA PRO A 176 -9.98 15.92 -4.59
C PRO A 176 -8.88 14.95 -4.14
N LEU A 177 -7.76 15.50 -3.68
CA LEU A 177 -6.75 14.70 -2.99
C LEU A 177 -7.32 14.29 -1.63
N GLN A 178 -7.59 13.00 -1.47
CA GLN A 178 -8.20 12.45 -0.27
C GLN A 178 -7.81 10.99 -0.07
N ASP A 179 -8.18 10.45 1.08
CA ASP A 179 -8.08 9.01 1.32
C ASP A 179 -9.10 8.27 0.46
N ASN A 180 -8.61 7.56 -0.56
CA ASN A 180 -9.42 6.65 -1.38
C ASN A 180 -9.09 5.18 -1.10
N ARG A 181 -8.74 4.89 0.17
CA ARG A 181 -8.52 3.54 0.72
C ARG A 181 -7.39 2.76 0.06
N GLY A 182 -6.40 3.49 -0.43
CA GLY A 182 -5.09 2.95 -0.79
C GLY A 182 -4.06 3.24 0.29
N PRO A 183 -2.79 2.85 0.08
CA PRO A 183 -1.71 3.09 1.03
C PRO A 183 -1.34 4.58 1.21
N THR A 184 -1.76 5.45 0.29
CA THR A 184 -1.63 6.90 0.41
C THR A 184 -2.86 7.62 -0.13
N TRP A 185 -3.00 8.91 0.21
CA TRP A 185 -4.01 9.76 -0.40
C TRP A 185 -3.75 9.87 -1.90
N THR A 186 -4.83 9.90 -2.65
CA THR A 186 -4.82 9.81 -4.11
C THR A 186 -5.90 10.74 -4.70
N ARG A 187 -5.87 10.94 -6.01
CA ARG A 187 -6.96 11.59 -6.76
C ARG A 187 -7.64 10.54 -7.64
N VAL A 188 -8.82 10.08 -7.22
CA VAL A 188 -9.65 9.20 -8.04
C VAL A 188 -10.47 10.06 -8.99
N PRO A 189 -10.47 9.77 -10.31
CA PRO A 189 -11.38 10.38 -11.28
C PRO A 189 -12.83 10.41 -10.81
N THR A 190 -13.52 11.55 -10.95
CA THR A 190 -14.94 11.70 -10.52
C THR A 190 -15.95 11.29 -11.59
N GLY A 191 -15.50 11.06 -12.82
CA GLY A 191 -16.27 10.47 -13.91
C GLY A 191 -15.72 9.08 -14.28
N ALA A 192 -16.44 8.34 -15.12
CA ALA A 192 -15.88 7.11 -15.72
C ALA A 192 -14.55 7.47 -16.41
N SER A 193 -13.46 6.77 -16.07
CA SER A 193 -12.13 7.09 -16.57
C SER A 193 -12.12 7.16 -18.09
N ALA A 194 -11.36 8.14 -18.60
CA ALA A 194 -11.26 8.48 -20.01
C ALA A 194 -10.79 7.28 -20.86
N LEU A 195 -11.78 6.60 -21.44
CA LEU A 195 -11.86 6.20 -22.84
C LEU A 195 -10.58 5.74 -23.54
N ARG A 196 -9.95 4.69 -23.03
CA ARG A 196 -9.26 3.65 -23.82
C ARG A 196 -8.96 2.48 -22.91
N LYS A 197 -9.17 1.28 -23.42
CA LYS A 197 -8.86 0.06 -22.70
C LYS A 197 -7.61 -0.59 -23.28
N PHE A 198 -6.79 -1.16 -22.42
CA PHE A 198 -5.55 -1.84 -22.77
C PHE A 198 -5.53 -3.25 -22.21
N THR A 199 -4.67 -4.09 -22.79
CA THR A 199 -4.36 -5.39 -22.23
C THR A 199 -3.33 -5.27 -21.12
N CYS A 200 -3.73 -5.64 -19.90
CA CYS A 200 -2.86 -5.73 -18.74
C CYS A 200 -2.36 -7.16 -18.51
N GLY A 201 -1.11 -7.27 -18.03
CA GLY A 201 -0.54 -8.50 -17.51
C GLY A 201 -1.12 -8.88 -16.12
N PRO A 202 -0.89 -10.13 -15.69
CA PRO A 202 -1.30 -10.60 -14.37
C PRO A 202 -0.56 -9.87 -13.24
N GLY A 203 -1.22 -9.69 -12.10
CA GLY A 203 -0.64 -9.12 -10.88
C GLY A 203 -0.51 -7.60 -10.86
N LEU A 204 -1.01 -6.89 -11.88
CA LEU A 204 -1.00 -5.43 -11.90
C LEU A 204 -2.06 -4.85 -10.97
N THR A 205 -1.71 -3.74 -10.31
CA THR A 205 -2.62 -2.95 -9.48
C THR A 205 -2.71 -1.51 -9.98
N ASP A 206 -3.81 -0.84 -9.68
CA ASP A 206 -3.93 0.61 -9.81
C ASP A 206 -3.21 1.34 -8.65
N GLN A 207 -3.20 2.68 -8.67
CA GLN A 207 -2.51 3.49 -7.65
C GLN A 207 -2.97 3.26 -6.20
N ARG A 208 -4.17 2.69 -5.98
CA ARG A 208 -4.71 2.37 -4.66
C ARG A 208 -4.28 0.97 -4.19
N GLY A 209 -3.64 0.18 -5.06
CA GLY A 209 -3.37 -1.23 -4.83
C GLY A 209 -4.50 -2.15 -5.29
N ALA A 210 -5.55 -1.62 -5.94
CA ALA A 210 -6.66 -2.44 -6.44
C ALA A 210 -6.22 -3.24 -7.67
N ALA A 211 -6.52 -4.54 -7.71
CA ALA A 211 -6.15 -5.39 -8.83
C ALA A 211 -6.78 -4.90 -10.15
N ARG A 212 -5.96 -4.82 -11.21
CA ARG A 212 -6.44 -4.51 -12.56
C ARG A 212 -6.87 -5.79 -13.29
N PRO A 213 -7.85 -5.72 -14.21
CA PRO A 213 -8.28 -6.87 -15.00
C PRO A 213 -7.13 -7.47 -15.82
N THR A 214 -7.15 -8.79 -16.02
CA THR A 214 -6.15 -9.50 -16.82
C THR A 214 -6.74 -10.03 -18.12
N GLY A 215 -6.01 -9.86 -19.22
CA GLY A 215 -6.43 -10.35 -20.54
C GLY A 215 -7.48 -9.49 -21.23
N GLY A 216 -7.39 -9.39 -22.55
CA GLY A 216 -8.23 -8.52 -23.38
C GLY A 216 -8.06 -7.03 -23.07
N ASP A 217 -8.78 -6.18 -23.79
CA ASP A 217 -8.75 -4.73 -23.58
C ASP A 217 -9.74 -4.34 -22.47
N ALA A 218 -9.34 -4.59 -21.22
CA ALA A 218 -10.17 -4.37 -20.04
C ALA A 218 -9.58 -3.37 -19.02
N CYS A 219 -8.30 -3.06 -19.11
CA CYS A 219 -7.66 -2.08 -18.23
C CYS A 219 -7.88 -0.65 -18.67
N ASP A 220 -8.20 0.24 -17.74
CA ASP A 220 -8.34 1.66 -18.05
C ASP A 220 -7.00 2.28 -18.42
N THR A 221 -7.06 3.38 -19.15
CA THR A 221 -5.95 4.30 -19.30
C THR A 221 -5.70 5.03 -17.97
N GLY A 222 -4.45 5.39 -17.69
CA GLY A 222 -4.10 6.15 -16.49
C GLY A 222 -3.97 5.33 -15.21
N ALA A 223 -3.77 6.05 -14.10
CA ALA A 223 -3.26 5.50 -12.85
C ALA A 223 -4.30 4.76 -12.01
N VAL A 224 -5.58 5.01 -12.27
CA VAL A 224 -6.71 4.44 -11.53
C VAL A 224 -7.47 3.48 -12.44
N GLN A 225 -7.85 2.33 -11.91
CA GLN A 225 -8.81 1.45 -12.56
C GLN A 225 -10.18 1.80 -12.01
N THR A 226 -11.04 2.40 -12.82
CA THR A 226 -12.45 2.58 -12.44
C THR A 226 -13.20 1.27 -12.63
N MET A 227 -14.01 0.91 -11.64
CA MET A 227 -14.79 -0.30 -11.64
C MET A 227 -16.18 -0.04 -12.23
N ASP A 228 -16.54 -0.83 -13.24
CA ASP A 228 -17.83 -0.73 -13.93
C ASP A 228 -19.00 -1.27 -13.07
N ALA A 229 -18.70 -2.02 -12.01
CA ALA A 229 -19.67 -2.60 -11.09
C ALA A 229 -19.08 -2.76 -9.67
N ALA A 230 -19.95 -2.96 -8.68
CA ALA A 230 -19.53 -3.35 -7.34
C ALA A 230 -18.82 -4.72 -7.36
N PRO A 231 -17.91 -5.01 -6.42
CA PRO A 231 -17.18 -6.27 -6.45
C PRO A 231 -18.10 -7.46 -6.15
N ALA A 232 -17.69 -8.65 -6.59
CA ALA A 232 -18.34 -9.89 -6.18
C ALA A 232 -18.15 -10.14 -4.67
N VAL A 233 -18.89 -11.09 -4.09
CA VAL A 233 -18.67 -11.51 -2.71
C VAL A 233 -17.26 -12.14 -2.53
N PRO A 234 -16.65 -12.06 -1.33
CA PRO A 234 -15.41 -12.79 -1.05
C PRO A 234 -15.53 -14.29 -1.43
N PRO A 235 -14.58 -14.86 -2.21
CA PRO A 235 -14.63 -16.28 -2.57
C PRO A 235 -14.52 -17.23 -1.37
N ARG A 236 -13.88 -16.77 -0.29
CA ARG A 236 -13.72 -17.49 0.97
C ARG A 236 -13.74 -16.49 2.12
N VAL A 237 -14.47 -16.85 3.17
CA VAL A 237 -14.42 -16.19 4.48
C VAL A 237 -14.21 -17.27 5.53
N SER A 238 -13.36 -17.02 6.52
CA SER A 238 -13.05 -17.92 7.61
C SER A 238 -12.90 -17.17 8.93
N THR A 239 -13.02 -17.91 10.03
CA THR A 239 -12.80 -17.38 11.38
C THR A 239 -11.86 -18.29 12.16
N THR A 240 -10.98 -17.70 12.95
CA THR A 240 -10.14 -18.39 13.93
C THR A 240 -10.45 -17.87 15.34
N GLY A 241 -10.62 -18.78 16.29
CA GLY A 241 -11.00 -18.46 17.67
C GLY A 241 -10.12 -19.18 18.67
N ASN A 242 -8.81 -19.16 18.41
CA ASN A 242 -7.83 -19.90 19.20
C ASN A 242 -7.48 -19.22 20.53
N GLU A 243 -7.97 -18.00 20.75
CA GLU A 243 -7.70 -17.20 21.93
C GLU A 243 -8.98 -16.95 22.71
N VAL A 244 -8.86 -16.95 24.04
CA VAL A 244 -9.94 -16.49 24.92
C VAL A 244 -10.02 -14.98 24.75
N GLY A 245 -11.22 -14.43 24.54
CA GLY A 245 -11.38 -12.98 24.43
C GLY A 245 -11.54 -12.43 23.03
N GLN A 246 -11.20 -13.20 21.98
CA GLN A 246 -11.25 -12.68 20.61
C GLN A 246 -11.43 -13.77 19.55
N ILE A 247 -11.90 -13.33 18.38
CA ILE A 247 -11.87 -14.10 17.14
C ILE A 247 -11.26 -13.24 16.02
N THR A 248 -10.57 -13.87 15.09
CA THR A 248 -10.08 -13.21 13.87
C THR A 248 -10.88 -13.71 12.68
N VAL A 249 -11.37 -12.79 11.86
CA VAL A 249 -12.08 -13.06 10.60
C VAL A 249 -11.11 -12.79 9.46
N GLY A 250 -10.99 -13.70 8.52
CA GLY A 250 -10.15 -13.56 7.33
C GLY A 250 -10.91 -13.87 6.06
N TRP A 251 -10.48 -13.29 4.93
CA TRP A 251 -11.14 -13.50 3.64
C TRP A 251 -10.20 -13.38 2.43
N ASP A 252 -10.62 -13.99 1.32
CA ASP A 252 -10.00 -13.78 0.01
C ASP A 252 -10.63 -12.57 -0.68
N ALA A 253 -9.80 -11.67 -1.23
CA ALA A 253 -10.27 -10.54 -2.01
C ALA A 253 -10.77 -11.01 -3.39
N PRO A 254 -12.01 -10.68 -3.77
CA PRO A 254 -12.45 -10.80 -5.15
C PRO A 254 -11.79 -9.71 -6.01
N PRO A 255 -11.76 -9.87 -7.35
CA PRO A 255 -11.28 -8.84 -8.27
C PRO A 255 -12.00 -7.51 -8.06
N GLY A 256 -11.24 -6.42 -8.10
CA GLY A 256 -11.76 -5.06 -7.95
C GLY A 256 -12.18 -4.65 -6.53
N ALA A 257 -11.98 -5.49 -5.51
CA ALA A 257 -12.19 -5.10 -4.12
C ALA A 257 -11.07 -4.15 -3.64
N VAL A 258 -11.50 -3.04 -3.02
CA VAL A 258 -10.62 -1.98 -2.49
C VAL A 258 -10.68 -1.92 -0.97
N ASP A 259 -11.84 -2.23 -0.39
CA ASP A 259 -12.12 -2.05 1.03
C ASP A 259 -13.07 -3.13 1.55
N TYR A 260 -13.00 -3.43 2.84
CA TYR A 260 -13.75 -4.51 3.48
C TYR A 260 -14.37 -4.03 4.78
N GLU A 261 -15.59 -4.46 5.04
CA GLU A 261 -16.31 -4.18 6.29
C GLU A 261 -16.80 -5.48 6.89
N VAL A 262 -16.59 -5.64 8.20
CA VAL A 262 -17.18 -6.72 8.99
C VAL A 262 -18.22 -6.11 9.92
N VAL A 263 -19.40 -6.72 9.95
CA VAL A 263 -20.54 -6.28 10.75
C VAL A 263 -21.02 -7.43 11.62
N ASP A 264 -21.24 -7.18 12.90
CA ASP A 264 -21.82 -8.13 13.85
C ASP A 264 -23.35 -8.06 13.79
N VAL A 265 -23.97 -9.20 13.53
CA VAL A 265 -25.43 -9.37 13.40
C VAL A 265 -26.01 -10.26 14.49
N THR A 266 -25.21 -10.64 15.50
CA THR A 266 -25.62 -11.54 16.61
C THR A 266 -26.84 -11.01 17.37
N GLY A 267 -26.88 -9.70 17.62
CA GLY A 267 -27.98 -9.02 18.34
C GLY A 267 -29.16 -8.60 17.45
N GLY A 268 -29.21 -9.05 16.20
CA GLY A 268 -30.20 -8.66 15.20
C GLY A 268 -29.89 -7.31 14.53
N ALA A 269 -29.66 -6.25 15.32
CA ALA A 269 -29.22 -4.96 14.77
C ALA A 269 -27.75 -5.05 14.30
N PRO A 270 -27.44 -4.75 13.03
CA PRO A 270 -26.06 -4.83 12.54
C PRO A 270 -25.17 -3.76 13.19
N VAL A 271 -24.05 -4.17 13.79
CA VAL A 271 -23.06 -3.29 14.43
C VAL A 271 -21.72 -3.40 13.69
N PRO A 272 -21.20 -2.31 13.08
CA PRO A 272 -19.89 -2.34 12.42
C PRO A 272 -18.78 -2.70 13.41
N VAL A 273 -17.99 -3.71 13.07
CA VAL A 273 -16.86 -4.19 13.87
C VAL A 273 -15.59 -3.51 13.42
N CYS A 274 -15.33 -3.56 12.12
CA CYS A 274 -14.12 -3.01 11.53
C CYS A 274 -14.36 -2.69 10.06
N ARG A 275 -13.56 -1.75 9.57
CA ARG A 275 -13.45 -1.42 8.16
C ARG A 275 -11.97 -1.23 7.83
N THR A 276 -11.47 -1.94 6.82
CA THR A 276 -10.03 -2.03 6.55
C THR A 276 -9.76 -2.33 5.08
N ALA A 277 -8.59 -1.91 4.58
CA ALA A 277 -8.05 -2.37 3.29
C ALA A 277 -7.30 -3.72 3.42
N GLY A 278 -7.05 -4.17 4.66
CA GLY A 278 -6.48 -5.49 4.95
C GLY A 278 -7.46 -6.63 4.68
N ARG A 279 -6.97 -7.86 4.72
CA ARG A 279 -7.76 -9.08 4.43
C ARG A 279 -8.19 -9.83 5.69
N GLU A 280 -8.04 -9.18 6.82
CA GLU A 280 -8.32 -9.73 8.13
C GLU A 280 -8.84 -8.65 9.09
N CYS A 281 -9.60 -9.10 10.08
CA CYS A 281 -10.17 -8.26 11.11
C CYS A 281 -10.27 -9.03 12.43
N VAL A 282 -9.76 -8.43 13.50
CA VAL A 282 -9.84 -8.98 14.85
C VAL A 282 -11.04 -8.39 15.57
N LEU A 283 -11.88 -9.26 16.13
CA LEU A 283 -13.01 -8.89 16.98
C LEU A 283 -12.68 -9.23 18.45
N PRO A 284 -12.26 -8.24 19.26
CA PRO A 284 -11.91 -8.44 20.66
C PRO A 284 -13.14 -8.33 21.59
N GLY A 285 -12.92 -8.59 22.88
CA GLY A 285 -13.91 -8.34 23.94
C GLY A 285 -14.97 -9.42 24.11
N LEU A 286 -14.69 -10.64 23.64
CA LEU A 286 -15.59 -11.78 23.74
C LEU A 286 -15.45 -12.51 25.08
N GLY A 287 -16.56 -13.01 25.62
CA GLY A 287 -16.57 -14.03 26.67
C GLY A 287 -15.96 -15.34 26.19
N ALA A 288 -15.60 -16.22 27.12
CA ALA A 288 -15.07 -17.54 26.80
C ALA A 288 -16.14 -18.44 26.16
N GLY A 289 -15.85 -19.02 25.00
CA GLY A 289 -16.81 -19.82 24.24
C GLY A 289 -17.97 -19.02 23.66
N GLU A 290 -17.84 -17.69 23.58
CA GLU A 290 -18.87 -16.82 23.02
C GLU A 290 -18.86 -16.90 21.49
N THR A 291 -20.04 -17.15 20.91
CA THR A 291 -20.24 -17.21 19.45
C THR A 291 -20.77 -15.89 18.93
N ARG A 292 -20.19 -15.41 17.83
CA ARG A 292 -20.68 -14.24 17.08
C ARG A 292 -21.05 -14.62 15.65
N HIS A 293 -22.15 -14.04 15.17
CA HIS A 293 -22.59 -14.11 13.79
C HIS A 293 -22.22 -12.80 13.08
N LEU A 294 -21.46 -12.91 12.00
CA LEU A 294 -20.83 -11.78 11.33
C LEU A 294 -21.18 -11.80 9.84
N GLU A 295 -21.22 -10.62 9.23
CA GLU A 295 -21.30 -10.43 7.79
C GLU A 295 -20.05 -9.71 7.29
N VAL A 296 -19.43 -10.23 6.23
CA VAL A 296 -18.33 -9.57 5.52
C VAL A 296 -18.84 -9.00 4.20
N ARG A 297 -18.56 -7.72 3.95
CA ARG A 297 -18.85 -7.02 2.70
C ARG A 297 -17.55 -6.47 2.11
N VAL A 298 -17.45 -6.50 0.79
CA VAL A 298 -16.34 -5.87 0.06
C VAL A 298 -16.85 -4.66 -0.72
N PHE A 299 -16.00 -3.66 -0.92
CA PHE A 299 -16.37 -2.37 -1.51
C PHE A 299 -15.37 -1.93 -2.57
N ASN A 300 -15.88 -1.17 -3.54
CA ASN A 300 -15.12 -0.30 -4.42
C ASN A 300 -15.87 1.02 -4.62
N GLU A 301 -15.44 1.87 -5.55
CA GLU A 301 -16.09 3.14 -5.88
C GLU A 301 -17.52 3.00 -6.44
N HIS A 302 -17.89 1.83 -6.95
CA HIS A 302 -19.23 1.57 -7.49
C HIS A 302 -20.22 1.12 -6.42
N GLY A 303 -19.72 0.48 -5.34
CA GLY A 303 -20.56 0.10 -4.21
C GLY A 303 -20.05 -1.12 -3.45
N ALA A 304 -20.95 -1.72 -2.68
CA ALA A 304 -20.69 -2.90 -1.86
C ALA A 304 -21.15 -4.19 -2.55
N SER A 305 -20.48 -5.31 -2.27
CA SER A 305 -21.00 -6.63 -2.56
C SER A 305 -22.21 -6.96 -1.68
N ALA A 306 -22.90 -8.07 -2.01
CA ALA A 306 -23.76 -8.73 -1.03
C ALA A 306 -22.94 -9.20 0.20
N PRO A 307 -23.56 -9.34 1.38
CA PRO A 307 -22.87 -9.85 2.56
C PRO A 307 -22.60 -11.36 2.49
N VAL A 308 -21.45 -11.79 3.01
CA VAL A 308 -21.16 -13.20 3.29
C VAL A 308 -21.21 -13.44 4.78
N ALA A 309 -22.14 -14.29 5.21
CA ALA A 309 -22.28 -14.66 6.61
C ALA A 309 -21.16 -15.63 7.04
N VAL A 310 -20.61 -15.40 8.23
CA VAL A 310 -19.66 -16.28 8.91
C VAL A 310 -19.96 -16.29 10.40
N SER A 311 -19.54 -17.34 11.11
CA SER A 311 -19.68 -17.41 12.56
C SER A 311 -18.39 -17.90 13.18
N GLY A 312 -17.97 -17.25 14.27
CA GLY A 312 -16.77 -17.61 15.01
C GLY A 312 -17.07 -17.71 16.49
N THR A 313 -16.36 -18.60 17.18
CA THR A 313 -16.46 -18.81 18.62
C THR A 313 -15.09 -18.62 19.23
N SER A 314 -14.98 -17.80 20.28
CA SER A 314 -13.73 -17.63 21.02
C SER A 314 -13.31 -18.93 21.73
N ALA A 315 -12.05 -19.05 22.13
CA ALA A 315 -11.62 -20.21 22.89
C ALA A 315 -12.33 -20.25 24.25
N SER A 316 -12.70 -21.45 24.68
CA SER A 316 -13.18 -21.68 26.05
C SER A 316 -12.04 -21.46 27.03
N ALA A 317 -12.37 -20.90 28.20
CA ALA A 317 -11.40 -20.84 29.30
C ALA A 317 -11.12 -22.28 29.77
N SER A 318 -9.86 -22.70 29.72
CA SER A 318 -9.45 -23.90 30.43
C SER A 318 -9.71 -23.65 31.93
N GLY A 319 -10.52 -24.49 32.57
CA GLY A 319 -10.74 -24.39 34.01
C GLY A 319 -9.42 -24.43 34.78
N PRO A 320 -9.35 -23.88 36.01
CA PRO A 320 -8.16 -24.04 36.84
C PRO A 320 -7.85 -25.53 36.98
N ALA A 321 -6.57 -25.87 36.83
CA ALA A 321 -6.11 -27.25 37.03
C ALA A 321 -6.68 -27.76 38.36
N GLN A 322 -7.43 -28.86 38.31
CA GLN A 322 -8.03 -29.45 39.50
C GLN A 322 -6.91 -29.67 40.53
N PRO A 323 -7.08 -29.26 41.81
CA PRO A 323 -6.09 -29.52 42.83
C PRO A 323 -5.75 -31.00 42.81
N ALA A 324 -4.45 -31.33 42.72
CA ALA A 324 -4.01 -32.72 42.77
C ALA A 324 -4.69 -33.40 43.97
N ALA A 325 -5.37 -34.51 43.72
CA ALA A 325 -6.11 -35.24 44.74
C ALA A 325 -5.17 -35.49 45.94
N VAL A 326 -5.52 -34.98 47.11
CA VAL A 326 -4.79 -35.32 48.34
C VAL A 326 -4.93 -36.83 48.50
N PRO A 327 -3.84 -37.62 48.51
CA PRO A 327 -3.95 -39.06 48.65
C PRO A 327 -4.60 -39.36 50.00
N THR A 328 -5.80 -39.92 49.97
CA THR A 328 -6.47 -40.43 51.17
C THR A 328 -5.64 -41.61 51.68
N LEU A 329 -4.98 -41.44 52.83
CA LEU A 329 -4.29 -42.55 53.50
C LEU A 329 -5.32 -43.65 53.78
N SER A 330 -5.02 -44.88 53.37
CA SER A 330 -5.89 -46.01 53.64
C SER A 330 -6.02 -46.23 55.17
N PRO A 331 -7.13 -46.82 55.65
CA PRO A 331 -7.29 -47.14 57.07
C PRO A 331 -6.12 -47.99 57.63
N TRP A 332 -5.50 -48.79 56.77
CA TRP A 332 -4.32 -49.60 57.08
C TRP A 332 -3.04 -48.76 57.23
N ALA A 333 -2.87 -47.71 56.43
CA ALA A 333 -1.75 -46.78 56.57
C ALA A 333 -1.84 -45.97 57.88
N LEU A 334 -3.06 -45.64 58.32
CA LEU A 334 -3.28 -45.02 59.64
C LEU A 334 -3.00 -46.00 60.78
N ALA A 335 -3.41 -47.27 60.64
CA ALA A 335 -3.14 -48.33 61.63
C ALA A 335 -1.64 -48.65 61.78
N LEU A 336 -0.87 -48.63 60.68
CA LEU A 336 0.59 -48.79 60.69
C LEU A 336 1.30 -47.61 61.37
N LEU A 337 0.77 -46.39 61.23
CA LEU A 337 1.27 -45.20 61.93
C LEU A 337 1.02 -45.29 63.44
N VAL A 338 -0.16 -45.76 63.87
CA VAL A 338 -0.47 -45.96 65.30
C VAL A 338 0.36 -47.10 65.90
N LEU A 339 0.54 -48.22 65.20
CA LEU A 339 1.37 -49.35 65.66
C LEU A 339 2.87 -48.99 65.72
N GLY A 340 3.36 -48.17 64.78
CA GLY A 340 4.73 -47.67 64.78
C GLY A 340 5.06 -46.80 66.00
N VAL A 341 4.14 -45.96 66.44
CA VAL A 341 4.32 -45.11 67.64
C VAL A 341 4.41 -45.96 68.92
N PHE A 342 3.61 -47.02 69.06
CA PHE A 342 3.68 -47.93 70.21
C PHE A 342 4.96 -48.80 70.22
N ALA A 343 5.48 -49.17 69.04
CA ALA A 343 6.75 -49.89 68.94
C ALA A 343 7.95 -49.02 69.33
N LEU A 344 7.97 -47.74 68.91
CA LEU A 344 9.02 -46.78 69.25
C LEU A 344 9.05 -46.41 70.75
N GLN A 345 7.90 -46.33 71.43
CA GLN A 345 7.86 -46.11 72.88
C GLN A 345 8.40 -47.30 73.70
N ARG A 346 8.18 -48.56 73.25
CA ARG A 346 8.74 -49.75 73.92
C ARG A 346 10.25 -49.89 73.73
N PHE A 347 10.81 -49.43 72.61
CA PHE A 347 12.26 -49.41 72.38
C PHE A 347 13.00 -48.30 73.15
N SER A 348 12.34 -47.15 73.39
CA SER A 348 12.91 -46.06 74.19
C SER A 348 13.07 -46.44 75.68
N ASN A 349 12.11 -47.17 76.26
CA ASN A 349 12.19 -47.57 77.68
C ASN A 349 13.16 -48.73 77.95
N LYS A 350 13.52 -49.56 76.96
CA LYS A 350 14.53 -50.63 77.12
C LYS A 350 15.97 -50.15 77.01
N ARG A 351 16.23 -48.93 76.51
CA ARG A 351 17.59 -48.34 76.42
C ARG A 351 18.02 -47.52 77.66
N LYS A 352 17.21 -47.48 78.73
CA LYS A 352 17.53 -46.74 79.98
C LYS A 352 17.94 -47.64 81.18
N GLN A 353 18.24 -48.93 80.97
CA GLN A 353 18.70 -49.84 82.04
C GLN A 353 19.94 -50.69 81.69
N LEU A 354 20.88 -50.14 80.92
CA LEU A 354 22.25 -50.65 80.81
C LEU A 354 23.22 -49.48 80.93
#